data_AF-A0A950SAD2-F1
#
_entry.id   AF-A0A950SAD2-F1
#
_cell.length_a   1.000
_cell.length_b   1.000
_cell.length_c   1.000
_cell.angle_alpha   90.00
_cell.angle_beta   90.00
_cell.angle_gamma   90.00
#
_symmetry.space_group_name_H-M   'P 1'
#
loop_
_entity.id
_entity.type
_entity.pdbx_description
1 polymer ?
#
loop_
_entity_poly.entity_id
_entity_poly.type
_entity_poly.pdbx_seq_one_letter_code
_entity_poly.pdbx_strand_id
1 'polypeptide(L)'
;MALDRASIERRDFPTALRGYDRDAVDAHLAALAAEVEALGQSSGRRPDSLAAAAGEQVRSLVEAAESSAAAMMRQAEAEAADIRLGARGEARAARQEAASEARGYIGTVSQSTAAMLQRLEAMQNELNALFDALRAGSTRLSADLRRLGTGAGDLRAAVAAPSESEASVPAVDGQPAPLRPTELPAPAVAVDAPAPAADAPGPNLVGEPAGEAEDAEGARLVALNMALDGTPREETERYLDAHFKLADRRRLLDDVYAAADG
;
A
#
# COMPACT_ATOMS: atom_id res chain seq x y z
N MET A 1 -34.93 -22.19 64.47
CA MET A 1 -35.59 -22.07 65.79
C MET A 1 -34.52 -21.68 66.79
N ALA A 2 -34.58 -20.48 67.36
CA ALA A 2 -33.68 -20.09 68.43
C ALA A 2 -34.23 -20.68 69.75
N LEU A 3 -33.43 -21.49 70.43
CA LEU A 3 -33.76 -22.00 71.76
C LEU A 3 -33.57 -20.85 72.75
N ASP A 4 -34.66 -20.38 73.35
CA ASP A 4 -34.60 -19.35 74.38
C ASP A 4 -34.36 -19.99 75.77
N ARG A 5 -33.78 -19.23 76.69
CA ARG A 5 -33.51 -19.71 78.06
C ARG A 5 -34.74 -20.26 78.78
N ALA A 6 -35.88 -19.59 78.64
CA ALA A 6 -37.14 -20.00 79.26
C ALA A 6 -37.72 -21.30 78.64
N SER A 7 -37.39 -21.61 77.40
CA SER A 7 -37.80 -22.83 76.70
C SER A 7 -36.95 -24.04 77.11
N ILE A 8 -35.69 -23.83 77.51
CA ILE A 8 -34.79 -24.87 78.05
C ILE A 8 -35.10 -25.15 79.53
N GLU A 9 -35.46 -24.12 80.30
CA GLU A 9 -35.83 -24.24 81.73
C GLU A 9 -37.27 -24.75 81.96
N ARG A 10 -38.05 -25.00 80.89
CA ARG A 10 -39.46 -25.40 81.00
C ARG A 10 -39.61 -26.83 81.53
N ARG A 11 -40.34 -26.97 82.64
CA ARG A 11 -40.54 -28.22 83.39
C ARG A 11 -41.73 -29.06 82.90
N ASP A 12 -41.85 -29.28 81.59
CA ASP A 12 -43.03 -29.95 80.99
C ASP A 12 -42.83 -31.44 80.68
N PHE A 13 -41.87 -32.10 81.31
CA PHE A 13 -41.55 -33.50 81.02
C PHE A 13 -42.45 -34.47 81.84
N PRO A 14 -43.02 -35.52 81.21
CA PRO A 14 -43.83 -36.52 81.90
C PRO A 14 -42.99 -37.37 82.86
N THR A 15 -43.46 -37.56 84.10
CA THR A 15 -42.74 -38.30 85.15
C THR A 15 -43.07 -39.80 85.12
N ALA A 16 -42.05 -40.67 85.03
CA ALA A 16 -42.20 -42.13 85.09
C ALA A 16 -41.57 -42.71 86.38
N LEU A 17 -42.02 -43.89 86.84
CA LEU A 17 -41.56 -44.55 88.09
C LEU A 17 -40.07 -44.95 88.12
N ARG A 18 -39.38 -44.90 86.97
CA ARG A 18 -37.91 -45.00 86.85
C ARG A 18 -37.47 -43.90 85.89
N GLY A 19 -36.63 -42.98 86.36
CA GLY A 19 -36.19 -41.83 85.58
C GLY A 19 -34.96 -41.16 86.19
N TYR A 20 -34.45 -40.16 85.47
CA TYR A 20 -33.36 -39.31 85.93
C TYR A 20 -33.79 -38.46 87.14
N ASP A 21 -32.83 -38.14 88.00
CA ASP A 21 -33.05 -37.24 89.13
C ASP A 21 -33.41 -35.83 88.62
N ARG A 22 -34.56 -35.34 89.04
CA ARG A 22 -35.15 -34.08 88.56
C ARG A 22 -34.31 -32.88 88.97
N ASP A 23 -33.74 -32.88 90.17
CA ASP A 23 -32.94 -31.76 90.65
C ASP A 23 -31.61 -31.67 89.88
N ALA A 24 -31.02 -32.81 89.54
CA ALA A 24 -29.83 -32.88 88.71
C ALA A 24 -30.10 -32.44 87.26
N VAL A 25 -31.25 -32.82 86.69
CA VAL A 25 -31.67 -32.38 85.35
C VAL A 25 -31.96 -30.89 85.31
N ASP A 26 -32.69 -30.35 86.30
CA ASP A 26 -33.00 -28.92 86.38
C ASP A 26 -31.72 -28.08 86.53
N ALA A 27 -30.75 -28.52 87.35
CA ALA A 27 -29.45 -27.87 87.46
C ALA A 27 -28.66 -27.91 86.14
N HIS A 28 -28.73 -29.02 85.42
CA HIS A 28 -28.07 -29.15 84.12
C HIS A 28 -28.73 -28.30 83.03
N LEU A 29 -30.07 -28.25 82.98
CA LEU A 29 -30.82 -27.41 82.05
C LEU A 29 -30.57 -25.92 82.31
N ALA A 30 -30.48 -25.50 83.57
CA ALA A 30 -30.13 -24.12 83.93
C ALA A 30 -28.69 -23.77 83.48
N ALA A 31 -27.73 -24.69 83.63
CA ALA A 31 -26.37 -24.51 83.13
C ALA A 31 -26.33 -24.42 81.60
N LEU A 32 -27.07 -25.30 80.91
CA LEU A 32 -27.16 -25.32 79.45
C LEU A 32 -27.83 -24.03 78.92
N ALA A 33 -28.86 -23.54 79.61
CA ALA A 33 -29.55 -22.32 79.24
C ALA A 33 -28.65 -21.08 79.39
N ALA A 34 -27.83 -21.03 80.45
CA ALA A 34 -26.82 -19.99 80.63
C ALA A 34 -25.72 -20.04 79.55
N GLU A 35 -25.29 -21.24 79.15
CA GLU A 35 -24.29 -21.42 78.09
C GLU A 35 -24.83 -21.01 76.71
N VAL A 36 -26.08 -21.37 76.39
CA VAL A 36 -26.76 -20.97 75.14
C VAL A 36 -27.01 -19.46 75.10
N GLU A 37 -27.40 -18.85 76.23
CA GLU A 37 -27.57 -17.40 76.34
C GLU A 37 -26.24 -16.65 76.10
N ALA A 38 -25.14 -17.13 76.70
CA ALA A 38 -23.80 -16.58 76.49
C ALA A 38 -23.33 -16.73 75.03
N LEU A 39 -23.65 -17.86 74.38
CA LEU A 39 -23.33 -18.09 72.97
C LEU A 39 -24.13 -17.16 72.05
N GLY A 40 -25.41 -16.91 72.35
CA GLY A 40 -26.26 -15.98 71.61
C GLY A 40 -25.79 -14.53 71.74
N GLN A 41 -25.39 -14.10 72.94
CA GLN A 41 -24.90 -12.74 73.20
C GLN A 41 -23.54 -12.47 72.54
N SER A 42 -22.65 -13.46 72.49
CA SER A 42 -21.38 -13.35 71.76
C SER A 42 -21.57 -13.43 70.24
N SER A 43 -22.52 -14.23 69.76
CA SER A 43 -22.85 -14.35 68.34
C SER A 43 -23.67 -13.19 67.78
N GLY A 44 -24.37 -12.39 68.62
CA GLY A 44 -25.08 -11.18 68.18
C GLY A 44 -24.18 -9.96 68.04
N ARG A 45 -23.09 -9.87 68.81
CA ARG A 45 -22.14 -8.72 68.76
C ARG A 45 -21.11 -8.79 67.63
N ARG A 46 -20.74 -9.99 67.19
CA ARG A 46 -19.84 -10.24 66.05
C ARG A 46 -20.42 -9.88 64.66
N PRO A 47 -21.71 -10.12 64.33
CA PRO A 47 -22.26 -9.79 63.02
C PRO A 47 -22.40 -8.28 62.83
N ASP A 48 -22.72 -7.52 63.89
CA ASP A 48 -22.79 -6.05 63.80
C ASP A 48 -21.40 -5.44 63.54
N SER A 49 -20.35 -5.96 64.17
CA SER A 49 -18.98 -5.49 63.92
C SER A 49 -18.45 -5.91 62.55
N LEU A 50 -18.83 -7.10 62.05
CA LEU A 50 -18.42 -7.58 60.73
C LEU A 50 -19.14 -6.81 59.61
N ALA A 51 -20.41 -6.47 59.78
CA ALA A 51 -21.14 -5.62 58.84
C ALA A 51 -20.58 -4.20 58.79
N ALA A 52 -20.22 -3.61 59.94
CA ALA A 52 -19.55 -2.31 60.00
C ALA A 52 -18.18 -2.33 59.33
N ALA A 53 -17.35 -3.34 59.63
CA ALA A 53 -16.03 -3.51 59.01
C ALA A 53 -16.14 -3.75 57.49
N ALA A 54 -17.11 -4.53 57.03
CA ALA A 54 -17.37 -4.72 55.61
C ALA A 54 -17.81 -3.42 54.92
N GLY A 55 -18.64 -2.59 55.58
CA GLY A 55 -19.04 -1.28 55.06
C GLY A 55 -17.88 -0.29 54.93
N GLU A 56 -16.98 -0.25 55.92
CA GLU A 56 -15.74 0.53 55.85
C GLU A 56 -14.82 0.03 54.73
N GLN A 57 -14.69 -1.29 54.59
CA GLN A 57 -13.88 -1.90 53.54
C GLN A 57 -14.44 -1.60 52.13
N VAL A 58 -15.75 -1.68 51.94
CA VAL A 58 -16.40 -1.30 50.67
C VAL A 58 -16.22 0.20 50.40
N ARG A 59 -16.36 1.06 51.41
CA ARG A 59 -16.14 2.51 51.26
C ARG A 59 -14.70 2.80 50.82
N SER A 60 -13.71 2.14 51.42
CA SER A 60 -12.31 2.27 51.03
C SER A 60 -12.05 1.79 49.60
N LEU A 61 -12.69 0.69 49.18
CA LEU A 61 -12.60 0.20 47.81
C LEU A 61 -13.18 1.18 46.80
N VAL A 62 -14.33 1.78 47.11
CA VAL A 62 -14.97 2.78 46.23
C VAL A 62 -14.11 4.02 46.11
N GLU A 63 -13.59 4.55 47.22
CA GLU A 63 -12.71 5.73 47.20
C GLU A 63 -11.40 5.47 46.43
N ALA A 64 -10.81 4.28 46.61
CA ALA A 64 -9.64 3.87 45.82
C ALA A 64 -9.98 3.72 44.33
N ALA A 65 -11.15 3.15 44.00
CA ALA A 65 -11.60 3.00 42.62
C ALA A 65 -11.89 4.36 41.96
N GLU A 66 -12.50 5.31 42.67
CA GLU A 66 -12.76 6.67 42.18
C GLU A 66 -11.45 7.43 41.94
N SER A 67 -10.50 7.35 42.87
CA SER A 67 -9.17 7.93 42.70
C SER A 67 -8.42 7.34 41.50
N SER A 68 -8.48 6.02 41.35
CA SER A 68 -7.91 5.30 40.21
C SER A 68 -8.56 5.70 38.88
N ALA A 69 -9.90 5.77 38.84
CA ALA A 69 -10.65 6.21 37.66
C ALA A 69 -10.29 7.66 37.28
N ALA A 70 -10.19 8.56 38.26
CA ALA A 70 -9.80 9.94 38.01
C ALA A 70 -8.37 10.04 37.47
N ALA A 71 -7.45 9.19 37.94
CA ALA A 71 -6.09 9.11 37.40
C ALA A 71 -6.08 8.60 35.96
N MET A 72 -6.83 7.53 35.66
CA MET A 72 -6.96 7.00 34.30
C MET A 72 -7.56 8.03 33.33
N MET A 73 -8.57 8.79 33.75
CA MET A 73 -9.15 9.85 32.91
C MET A 73 -8.13 10.94 32.58
N ARG A 74 -7.39 11.43 33.58
CA ARG A 74 -6.33 12.44 33.35
C ARG A 74 -5.24 11.93 32.42
N GLN A 75 -4.84 10.66 32.58
CA GLN A 75 -3.85 10.03 31.70
C GLN A 75 -4.38 9.91 30.27
N ALA A 76 -5.60 9.41 30.09
CA ALA A 76 -6.22 9.26 28.77
C ALA A 76 -6.41 10.61 28.07
N GLU A 77 -6.74 11.68 28.81
CA GLU A 77 -6.82 13.04 28.27
C GLU A 77 -5.46 13.55 27.80
N ALA A 78 -4.40 13.30 28.57
CA ALA A 78 -3.03 13.66 28.19
C ALA A 78 -2.58 12.90 26.94
N GLU A 79 -2.76 11.58 26.91
CA GLU A 79 -2.46 10.74 25.75
C GLU A 79 -3.25 11.18 24.51
N ALA A 80 -4.54 11.49 24.66
CA ALA A 80 -5.36 11.99 23.56
C ALA A 80 -4.88 13.36 23.05
N ALA A 81 -4.40 14.23 23.93
CA ALA A 81 -3.82 15.51 23.54
C ALA A 81 -2.50 15.31 22.76
N ASP A 82 -1.65 14.40 23.22
CA ASP A 82 -0.38 14.07 22.58
C ASP A 82 -0.60 13.45 21.20
N ILE A 83 -1.53 12.50 21.08
CA ILE A 83 -1.92 11.90 19.78
C ILE A 83 -2.42 12.98 18.81
N ARG A 84 -3.28 13.91 19.28
CA ARG A 84 -3.78 15.01 18.43
C ARG A 84 -2.66 15.95 18.00
N LEU A 85 -1.69 16.23 18.88
CA LEU A 85 -0.55 17.06 18.55
C LEU A 85 0.36 16.37 17.52
N GLY A 86 0.66 15.09 17.74
CA GLY A 86 1.42 14.24 16.82
C GLY A 86 0.79 14.17 15.44
N ALA A 87 -0.49 13.79 15.35
CA ALA A 87 -1.23 13.71 14.10
C ALA A 87 -1.28 15.06 13.34
N ARG A 88 -1.41 16.18 14.06
CA ARG A 88 -1.34 17.52 13.45
C ARG A 88 0.06 17.84 12.92
N GLY A 89 1.10 17.44 13.64
CA GLY A 89 2.49 17.57 13.23
C GLY A 89 2.77 16.78 11.96
N GLU A 90 2.41 15.50 11.96
CA GLU A 90 2.56 14.59 10.81
C GLU A 90 1.80 15.10 9.59
N ALA A 91 0.52 15.48 9.75
CA ALA A 91 -0.26 16.03 8.65
C ALA A 91 0.35 17.31 8.06
N ARG A 92 0.99 18.14 8.89
CA ARG A 92 1.70 19.33 8.43
C ARG A 92 2.98 18.95 7.69
N ALA A 93 3.75 17.99 8.19
CA ALA A 93 4.96 17.49 7.55
C ALA A 93 4.65 16.91 6.17
N ALA A 94 3.67 16.00 6.09
CA ALA A 94 3.23 15.39 4.82
C ALA A 94 2.78 16.44 3.79
N ARG A 95 2.05 17.48 4.21
CA ARG A 95 1.68 18.59 3.31
C ARG A 95 2.87 19.39 2.82
N GLN A 96 3.87 19.61 3.67
CA GLN A 96 5.08 20.36 3.30
C GLN A 96 5.93 19.55 2.33
N GLU A 97 6.08 18.25 2.57
CA GLU A 97 6.77 17.31 1.70
C GLU A 97 6.10 17.25 0.33
N ALA A 98 4.80 16.94 0.27
CA ALA A 98 4.05 16.91 -0.99
C ALA A 98 4.10 18.25 -1.75
N ALA A 99 4.05 19.38 -1.05
CA ALA A 99 4.20 20.69 -1.67
C ALA A 99 5.61 20.93 -2.23
N SER A 100 6.64 20.40 -1.57
CA SER A 100 8.03 20.50 -2.05
C SER A 100 8.26 19.63 -3.28
N GLU A 101 7.74 18.40 -3.27
CA GLU A 101 7.80 17.47 -4.40
C GLU A 101 7.05 18.02 -5.62
N ALA A 102 5.84 18.53 -5.42
CA ALA A 102 5.05 19.13 -6.50
C ALA A 102 5.78 20.30 -7.17
N ARG A 103 6.44 21.16 -6.37
CA ARG A 103 7.28 22.25 -6.91
C ARG A 103 8.49 21.72 -7.67
N GLY A 104 9.14 20.68 -7.15
CA GLY A 104 10.25 20.00 -7.83
C GLY A 104 9.82 19.44 -9.19
N TYR A 105 8.70 18.72 -9.22
CA TYR A 105 8.14 18.15 -10.44
C TYR A 105 7.79 19.22 -11.48
N ILE A 106 7.09 20.29 -11.08
CA ILE A 106 6.80 21.41 -11.97
C ILE A 106 8.09 22.05 -12.50
N GLY A 107 9.13 22.16 -11.66
CA GLY A 107 10.46 22.60 -12.06
C GLY A 107 11.02 21.73 -13.19
N THR A 108 11.05 20.41 -13.01
CA THR A 108 11.53 19.44 -14.00
C THR A 108 10.73 19.49 -15.30
N VAL A 109 9.40 19.55 -15.22
CA VAL A 109 8.53 19.67 -16.38
C VAL A 109 8.82 20.96 -17.14
N SER A 110 8.89 22.10 -16.44
CA SER A 110 9.18 23.40 -17.06
C SER A 110 10.55 23.43 -17.77
N GLN A 111 11.57 22.82 -17.16
CA GLN A 111 12.90 22.71 -17.75
C GLN A 111 12.89 21.83 -19.00
N SER A 112 12.18 20.70 -18.94
CA SER A 112 12.06 19.76 -20.06
C SER A 112 11.30 20.39 -21.23
N THR A 113 10.22 21.12 -20.95
CA THR A 113 9.47 21.88 -21.94
C THR A 113 10.33 22.98 -22.56
N ALA A 114 11.10 23.73 -21.77
CA ALA A 114 12.01 24.75 -22.29
C ALA A 114 13.08 24.15 -23.22
N ALA A 115 13.68 23.01 -22.85
CA ALA A 115 14.64 22.31 -23.70
C ALA A 115 14.00 21.79 -25.00
N MET A 116 12.76 21.31 -24.95
CA MET A 116 12.03 20.88 -26.15
C MET A 116 11.74 22.04 -27.10
N LEU A 117 11.34 23.20 -26.57
CA LEU A 117 11.12 24.42 -27.36
C LEU A 117 12.42 24.89 -28.03
N GLN A 118 13.54 24.90 -27.30
CA GLN A 118 14.85 25.23 -27.87
C GLN A 118 15.24 24.27 -29.00
N ARG A 119 14.93 22.97 -28.85
CA ARG A 119 15.18 21.98 -29.91
C ARG A 119 14.27 22.18 -31.12
N LEU A 120 13.00 22.53 -30.91
CA LEU A 120 12.07 22.87 -31.99
C LEU A 120 12.54 24.10 -32.77
N GLU A 121 13.03 25.13 -32.09
CA GLU A 121 13.62 26.31 -32.72
C GLU A 121 14.88 25.96 -33.53
N ALA A 122 15.76 25.11 -32.98
CA ALA A 122 16.93 24.61 -33.70
C ALA A 122 16.52 23.84 -34.97
N MET A 123 15.56 22.92 -34.87
CA MET A 123 15.04 22.18 -36.02
C MET A 123 14.39 23.12 -37.06
N GLN A 124 13.66 24.16 -36.62
CA GLN A 124 13.07 25.14 -37.54
C GLN A 124 14.15 25.93 -38.30
N ASN A 125 15.24 26.30 -37.63
CA ASN A 125 16.36 26.98 -38.26
C ASN A 125 17.08 26.08 -39.27
N GLU A 126 17.28 24.81 -38.93
CA GLU A 126 17.84 23.81 -39.87
C GLU A 126 16.94 23.63 -41.09
N LEU A 127 15.61 23.52 -40.90
CA LEU A 127 14.67 23.42 -42.01
C LEU A 127 14.70 24.65 -42.93
N ASN A 128 14.77 25.86 -42.37
CA ASN A 128 14.90 27.08 -43.17
C ASN A 128 16.20 27.09 -43.98
N ALA A 129 17.32 26.69 -43.36
CA ALA A 129 18.60 26.57 -44.05
C ALA A 129 18.55 25.53 -45.20
N LEU A 130 17.87 24.39 -44.99
CA LEU A 130 17.65 23.39 -46.03
C LEU A 130 16.79 23.94 -47.18
N PHE A 131 15.74 24.72 -46.88
CA PHE A 131 14.92 25.37 -47.90
C PHE A 131 15.71 26.39 -48.72
N ASP A 132 16.54 27.21 -48.07
CA ASP A 132 17.39 28.18 -48.77
C ASP A 132 18.43 27.49 -49.66
N ALA A 133 19.05 26.41 -49.17
CA ALA A 133 19.96 25.58 -49.95
C ALA A 133 19.26 24.92 -51.15
N LEU A 134 18.04 24.42 -50.97
CA LEU A 134 17.24 23.83 -52.06
C LEU A 134 16.88 24.87 -53.12
N ARG A 135 16.50 26.08 -52.71
CA ARG A 135 16.19 27.19 -53.63
C ARG A 135 17.43 27.65 -54.40
N ALA A 136 18.57 27.77 -53.72
CA ALA A 136 19.85 28.06 -54.36
C ALA A 136 20.23 26.95 -55.35
N GLY A 137 20.05 25.68 -54.98
CA GLY A 137 20.27 24.54 -55.86
C GLY A 137 19.37 24.55 -57.11
N SER A 138 18.08 24.86 -56.95
CA SER A 138 17.11 24.94 -58.05
C SER A 138 17.42 26.07 -59.03
N THR A 139 17.78 27.27 -58.53
CA THR A 139 18.17 28.40 -59.38
C THR A 139 19.46 28.13 -60.16
N ARG A 140 20.44 27.49 -59.52
CA ARG A 140 21.67 27.03 -60.18
C ARG A 140 21.38 25.98 -61.26
N LEU A 141 20.61 24.94 -60.92
CA LEU A 141 20.21 23.90 -61.86
C LEU A 141 19.48 24.49 -63.08
N SER A 142 18.60 25.47 -62.86
CA SER A 142 17.89 26.17 -63.94
C SER A 142 18.84 26.93 -64.85
N ALA A 143 19.88 27.58 -64.30
CA ALA A 143 20.90 28.27 -65.07
C ALA A 143 21.76 27.28 -65.89
N ASP A 144 22.15 26.15 -65.29
CA ASP A 144 22.92 25.11 -65.96
C ASP A 144 22.13 24.46 -67.10
N LEU A 145 20.83 24.20 -66.91
CA LEU A 145 19.94 23.72 -67.98
C LEU A 145 19.79 24.72 -69.13
N ARG A 146 19.74 26.03 -68.86
CA ARG A 146 19.72 27.06 -69.92
C ARG A 146 21.02 27.12 -70.70
N ARG A 147 22.16 26.95 -70.03
CA ARG A 147 23.47 26.84 -70.69
C ARG A 147 23.57 25.60 -71.56
N LEU A 148 23.06 24.47 -71.07
CA LEU A 148 23.00 23.24 -71.86
C LEU A 148 22.08 23.38 -73.07
N GLY A 149 20.91 24.02 -72.92
CA GLY A 149 19.96 24.26 -74.00
C GLY A 149 20.50 25.19 -75.09
N THR A 150 21.24 26.24 -74.70
CA THR A 150 21.92 27.15 -75.66
C THR A 150 23.05 26.43 -76.38
N GLY A 151 23.94 25.75 -75.65
CA GLY A 151 25.02 24.95 -76.27
C GLY A 151 24.50 23.83 -77.18
N ALA A 152 23.39 23.16 -76.82
CA ALA A 152 22.74 22.18 -77.69
C ALA A 152 22.12 22.84 -78.94
N GLY A 153 21.58 24.05 -78.82
CA GLY A 153 21.12 24.86 -79.94
C GLY A 153 22.25 25.23 -80.88
N ASP A 154 23.41 25.63 -80.33
CA ASP A 154 24.61 25.97 -81.11
C ASP A 154 25.20 24.74 -81.81
N LEU A 155 25.27 23.59 -81.13
CA LEU A 155 25.68 22.32 -81.75
C LEU A 155 24.71 21.89 -82.85
N ARG A 156 23.40 22.07 -82.65
CA ARG A 156 22.39 21.77 -83.67
C ARG A 156 22.47 22.72 -84.86
N ALA A 157 22.77 24.01 -84.63
CA ALA A 157 23.02 24.97 -85.68
C ALA A 157 24.31 24.67 -86.44
N ALA A 158 25.36 24.21 -85.75
CA ALA A 158 26.61 23.75 -86.35
C ALA A 158 26.42 22.47 -87.19
N VAL A 159 25.53 21.56 -86.76
CA VAL A 159 25.14 20.36 -87.54
C VAL A 159 24.16 20.70 -88.67
N ALA A 160 23.44 21.82 -88.59
CA ALA A 160 22.54 22.31 -89.65
C ALA A 160 23.26 23.16 -90.73
N ALA A 161 24.54 23.46 -90.56
CA ALA A 161 25.39 23.88 -91.67
C ALA A 161 25.66 22.68 -92.58
N PRO A 162 25.64 22.82 -93.92
CA PRO A 162 25.81 21.67 -94.80
C PRO A 162 27.26 21.19 -94.70
N SER A 163 27.44 20.04 -94.08
CA SER A 163 28.62 19.22 -94.25
C SER A 163 28.13 17.81 -94.51
N GLU A 164 27.90 17.56 -95.79
CA GLU A 164 28.05 16.23 -96.37
C GLU A 164 29.48 15.77 -96.05
N SER A 165 29.64 14.72 -95.24
CA SER A 165 30.59 13.63 -95.50
C SER A 165 30.51 12.60 -94.36
N GLU A 166 29.79 11.54 -94.68
CA GLU A 166 29.96 10.13 -94.31
C GLU A 166 31.08 9.76 -93.31
N ALA A 167 30.61 9.24 -92.17
CA ALA A 167 30.94 7.93 -91.60
C ALA A 167 32.27 7.24 -92.00
N SER A 168 33.12 7.02 -90.99
CA SER A 168 33.62 5.66 -90.70
C SER A 168 34.26 5.60 -89.31
N VAL A 169 33.65 4.82 -88.41
CA VAL A 169 34.26 4.34 -87.16
C VAL A 169 34.73 2.91 -87.40
N PRO A 170 35.99 2.54 -87.07
CA PRO A 170 36.39 1.15 -87.07
C PRO A 170 35.85 0.46 -85.80
N ALA A 171 35.25 -0.70 -86.01
CA ALA A 171 34.87 -1.63 -84.97
C ALA A 171 36.13 -2.14 -84.25
N VAL A 172 36.17 -1.98 -82.92
CA VAL A 172 37.08 -2.71 -82.05
C VAL A 172 36.25 -3.70 -81.25
N ASP A 173 36.42 -4.97 -81.60
CA ASP A 173 36.05 -6.12 -80.80
C ASP A 173 36.87 -6.11 -79.50
N GLY A 174 36.18 -5.90 -78.38
CA GLY A 174 36.72 -5.99 -77.04
C GLY A 174 35.78 -6.86 -76.19
N GLN A 175 36.06 -8.16 -76.20
CA GLN A 175 35.41 -9.18 -75.38
C GLN A 175 35.42 -8.78 -73.88
N PRO A 176 34.29 -8.83 -73.15
CA PRO A 176 34.27 -8.58 -71.72
C PRO A 176 34.88 -9.78 -70.97
N ALA A 177 36.07 -9.59 -70.40
CA ALA A 177 36.60 -10.49 -69.37
C ALA A 177 35.87 -10.21 -68.03
N PRO A 178 35.51 -11.25 -67.25
CA PRO A 178 34.65 -11.10 -66.09
C PRO A 178 35.43 -10.57 -64.89
N LEU A 179 35.21 -9.30 -64.54
CA LEU A 179 35.62 -8.78 -63.25
C LEU A 179 34.50 -9.05 -62.26
N ARG A 180 34.67 -10.10 -61.45
CA ARG A 180 33.90 -10.36 -60.23
C ARG A 180 33.99 -9.14 -59.32
N PRO A 181 32.87 -8.48 -58.97
CA PRO A 181 32.84 -7.61 -57.80
C PRO A 181 32.77 -8.50 -56.56
N THR A 182 33.80 -8.38 -55.76
CA THR A 182 33.95 -8.88 -54.40
C THR A 182 32.67 -8.63 -53.60
N GLU A 183 32.10 -9.71 -53.07
CA GLU A 183 31.11 -9.70 -52.02
C GLU A 183 31.75 -9.04 -50.78
N LEU A 184 31.53 -7.73 -50.62
CA LEU A 184 31.71 -7.07 -49.33
C LEU A 184 30.42 -7.22 -48.52
N PRO A 185 30.56 -7.40 -47.19
CA PRO A 185 29.59 -8.08 -46.35
C PRO A 185 28.29 -7.31 -46.18
N ALA A 186 27.18 -8.06 -46.11
CA ALA A 186 25.91 -7.57 -45.59
C ALA A 186 26.13 -6.91 -44.22
N PRO A 187 25.50 -5.76 -43.92
CA PRO A 187 25.44 -5.29 -42.56
C PRO A 187 24.69 -6.34 -41.73
N ALA A 188 25.41 -6.98 -40.82
CA ALA A 188 24.80 -7.69 -39.71
C ALA A 188 24.04 -6.66 -38.88
N VAL A 189 22.76 -6.46 -39.18
CA VAL A 189 21.83 -5.90 -38.21
C VAL A 189 21.66 -6.99 -37.17
N ALA A 190 22.43 -6.88 -36.08
CA ALA A 190 22.13 -7.57 -34.85
C ALA A 190 20.74 -7.09 -34.41
N VAL A 191 19.71 -7.82 -34.82
CA VAL A 191 18.46 -7.85 -34.07
C VAL A 191 18.80 -8.67 -32.84
N ASP A 192 19.19 -7.98 -31.78
CA ASP A 192 19.13 -8.51 -30.43
C ASP A 192 17.65 -8.75 -30.13
N ALA A 193 17.16 -9.91 -30.53
CA ALA A 193 15.96 -10.50 -29.99
C ALA A 193 16.40 -11.32 -28.79
N PRO A 194 16.17 -10.88 -27.54
CA PRO A 194 16.21 -11.81 -26.44
C PRO A 194 15.02 -12.75 -26.59
N ALA A 195 15.32 -14.01 -26.87
CA ALA A 195 14.40 -15.11 -26.59
C ALA A 195 14.06 -15.09 -25.08
N PRO A 196 12.81 -15.41 -24.70
CA PRO A 196 12.44 -15.53 -23.29
C PRO A 196 13.00 -16.84 -22.74
N ALA A 197 14.20 -16.80 -22.17
CA ALA A 197 14.64 -17.74 -21.14
C ALA A 197 14.53 -16.97 -19.81
N ALA A 198 13.63 -17.32 -18.90
CA ALA A 198 13.81 -18.42 -17.96
C ALA A 198 15.20 -18.35 -17.29
N ASP A 199 15.41 -17.34 -16.45
CA ASP A 199 15.96 -17.46 -15.09
C ASP A 199 16.22 -16.04 -14.54
N ALA A 200 15.42 -15.62 -13.57
CA ALA A 200 15.74 -14.48 -12.73
C ALA A 200 16.07 -15.01 -11.31
N PRO A 201 17.27 -14.77 -10.77
CA PRO A 201 17.57 -15.07 -9.38
C PRO A 201 16.82 -14.08 -8.49
N GLY A 202 15.96 -14.62 -7.62
CA GLY A 202 15.22 -13.82 -6.66
C GLY A 202 16.14 -13.18 -5.62
N PRO A 203 15.77 -12.00 -5.07
CA PRO A 203 16.36 -11.54 -3.83
C PRO A 203 15.81 -12.40 -2.69
N ASN A 204 16.68 -13.27 -2.18
CA ASN A 204 16.47 -14.02 -0.97
C ASN A 204 16.55 -13.03 0.21
N LEU A 205 15.41 -12.54 0.70
CA LEU A 205 15.32 -11.88 2.00
C LEU A 205 14.72 -12.90 2.98
N VAL A 206 15.62 -13.65 3.62
CA VAL A 206 15.31 -14.30 4.88
C VAL A 206 15.49 -13.25 5.97
N GLY A 207 14.38 -12.77 6.51
CA GLY A 207 14.30 -11.91 7.69
C GLY A 207 12.85 -11.80 8.17
N GLU A 208 12.57 -12.45 9.29
CA GLU A 208 11.49 -12.32 10.30
C GLU A 208 10.19 -11.49 10.06
N PRO A 209 9.05 -11.88 10.69
CA PRO A 209 7.71 -11.52 10.23
C PRO A 209 7.29 -10.11 10.68
N ALA A 210 7.44 -9.15 9.79
CA ALA A 210 6.68 -7.90 9.79
C ALA A 210 6.23 -7.69 8.34
N GLY A 211 4.98 -8.01 7.98
CA GLY A 211 4.59 -7.85 6.58
C GLY A 211 3.20 -8.29 6.14
N GLU A 212 2.37 -8.92 6.98
CA GLU A 212 1.02 -9.31 6.54
C GLU A 212 0.17 -8.10 6.11
N ALA A 213 0.43 -6.91 6.66
CA ALA A 213 -0.24 -5.68 6.29
C ALA A 213 0.32 -5.04 5.00
N GLU A 214 1.65 -5.03 4.80
CA GLU A 214 2.27 -4.51 3.56
C GLU A 214 1.93 -5.38 2.35
N ASP A 215 1.91 -6.71 2.52
CA ASP A 215 1.49 -7.65 1.47
C ASP A 215 -0.01 -7.50 1.14
N ALA A 216 -0.84 -7.14 2.12
CA ALA A 216 -2.27 -6.89 1.92
C ALA A 216 -2.56 -5.58 1.19
N GLU A 217 -1.84 -4.49 1.51
CA GLU A 217 -1.96 -3.22 0.81
C GLU A 217 -1.44 -3.32 -0.63
N GLY A 218 -0.31 -4.00 -0.84
CA GLY A 218 0.21 -4.31 -2.17
C GLY A 218 -0.77 -5.13 -3.01
N ALA A 219 -1.35 -6.19 -2.44
CA ALA A 219 -2.38 -6.99 -3.09
C ALA A 219 -3.60 -6.17 -3.48
N ARG A 220 -4.01 -5.20 -2.65
CA ARG A 220 -5.16 -4.32 -2.92
C ARG A 220 -4.92 -3.43 -4.12
N LEU A 221 -3.72 -2.85 -4.24
CA LEU A 221 -3.36 -2.01 -5.38
C LEU A 221 -3.34 -2.80 -6.68
N VAL A 222 -2.76 -4.00 -6.67
CA VAL A 222 -2.75 -4.87 -7.85
C VAL A 222 -4.16 -5.31 -8.24
N ALA A 223 -4.98 -5.70 -7.26
CA ALA A 223 -6.37 -6.08 -7.50
C ALA A 223 -7.19 -4.93 -8.09
N LEU A 224 -6.98 -3.70 -7.61
CA LEU A 224 -7.66 -2.51 -8.11
C LEU A 224 -7.22 -2.20 -9.55
N ASN A 225 -5.93 -2.27 -9.85
CA ASN A 225 -5.44 -2.06 -11.21
C ASN A 225 -6.01 -3.11 -12.17
N MET A 226 -6.02 -4.39 -11.78
CA MET A 226 -6.62 -5.46 -12.59
C MET A 226 -8.12 -5.29 -12.80
N ALA A 227 -8.86 -4.82 -11.78
CA ALA A 227 -10.28 -4.52 -11.89
C ALA A 227 -10.55 -3.34 -12.84
N LEU A 228 -9.75 -2.26 -12.78
CA LEU A 228 -9.84 -1.12 -13.69
C LEU A 228 -9.51 -1.49 -15.14
N ASP A 229 -8.59 -2.45 -15.34
CA ASP A 229 -8.25 -3.01 -16.65
C ASP A 229 -9.32 -4.00 -17.18
N GLY A 230 -10.40 -4.25 -16.42
CA GLY A 230 -11.52 -5.09 -16.82
C GLY A 230 -11.31 -6.60 -16.61
N THR A 231 -10.32 -6.99 -15.81
CA THR A 231 -10.02 -8.39 -15.51
C THR A 231 -11.15 -8.98 -14.65
N PRO A 232 -11.64 -10.21 -14.92
CA PRO A 232 -12.69 -10.83 -14.11
C PRO A 232 -12.19 -11.21 -12.71
N ARG A 233 -13.10 -11.16 -11.73
CA ARG A 233 -12.81 -11.35 -10.30
C ARG A 233 -12.10 -12.67 -10.01
N GLU A 234 -12.49 -13.76 -10.69
CA GLU A 234 -11.93 -15.09 -10.50
C GLU A 234 -10.47 -15.20 -10.98
N GLU A 235 -10.09 -14.38 -11.96
CA GLU A 235 -8.73 -14.33 -12.49
C GLU A 235 -7.83 -13.49 -11.58
N THR A 236 -8.34 -12.38 -11.06
CA THR A 236 -7.68 -11.58 -10.01
C THR A 236 -7.48 -12.41 -8.72
N GLU A 237 -8.47 -13.21 -8.30
CA GLU A 237 -8.35 -14.10 -7.14
C GLU A 237 -7.24 -15.14 -7.29
N ARG A 238 -7.10 -15.70 -8.48
CA ARG A 238 -6.05 -16.67 -8.83
C ARG A 238 -4.68 -16.02 -8.86
N TYR A 239 -4.60 -14.80 -9.40
CA TYR A 239 -3.36 -14.03 -9.42
C TYR A 239 -2.88 -13.73 -8.00
N LEU A 240 -3.78 -13.27 -7.13
CA LEU A 240 -3.47 -12.99 -5.73
C LEU A 240 -3.08 -14.26 -4.94
N ASP A 241 -3.65 -15.43 -5.25
CA ASP A 241 -3.25 -16.71 -4.65
C ASP A 241 -1.79 -17.04 -4.87
N ALA A 242 -1.33 -16.80 -6.10
CA ALA A 242 -0.01 -17.22 -6.56
C ALA A 242 1.09 -16.24 -6.11
N HIS A 243 0.73 -14.98 -5.82
CA HIS A 243 1.71 -13.90 -5.60
C HIS A 243 1.67 -13.30 -4.19
N PHE A 244 0.59 -13.48 -3.42
CA PHE A 244 0.41 -12.86 -2.11
C PHE A 244 -0.10 -13.85 -1.04
N LYS A 245 0.39 -13.72 0.19
CA LYS A 245 -0.09 -14.51 1.34
C LYS A 245 -1.15 -13.74 2.12
N LEU A 246 -2.39 -13.81 1.66
CA LEU A 246 -3.51 -13.05 2.25
C LEU A 246 -4.38 -13.92 3.14
N ALA A 247 -4.65 -13.47 4.37
CA ALA A 247 -5.58 -14.12 5.30
C ALA A 247 -7.05 -14.00 4.82
N ASP A 248 -7.46 -12.82 4.33
CA ASP A 248 -8.87 -12.50 3.99
C ASP A 248 -9.03 -11.92 2.56
N ARG A 249 -8.61 -12.70 1.57
CA ARG A 249 -8.63 -12.29 0.15
C ARG A 249 -10.03 -12.04 -0.42
N ARG A 250 -11.03 -12.84 -0.04
CA ARG A 250 -12.41 -12.67 -0.55
C ARG A 250 -12.97 -11.30 -0.20
N ARG A 251 -12.75 -10.87 1.04
CA ARG A 251 -13.18 -9.56 1.54
C ARG A 251 -12.49 -8.41 0.81
N LEU A 252 -11.18 -8.55 0.54
CA LEU A 252 -10.41 -7.56 -0.23
C LEU A 252 -10.95 -7.43 -1.65
N LEU A 253 -11.25 -8.54 -2.33
CA LEU A 253 -11.81 -8.51 -3.68
C LEU A 253 -13.22 -7.92 -3.72
N ASP A 254 -14.05 -8.19 -2.71
CA ASP A 254 -15.39 -7.59 -2.59
C ASP A 254 -15.29 -6.06 -2.49
N ASP A 255 -14.40 -5.56 -1.63
CA ASP A 255 -14.20 -4.11 -1.46
C ASP A 255 -13.64 -3.44 -2.73
N VAL A 256 -12.75 -4.11 -3.47
CA VAL A 256 -12.12 -3.57 -4.68
C VAL A 256 -13.08 -3.53 -5.87
N TYR A 257 -13.81 -4.62 -6.13
CA TYR A 257 -14.76 -4.65 -7.24
C TYR A 257 -16.00 -3.78 -6.95
N ALA A 258 -16.44 -3.68 -5.69
CA ALA A 258 -17.46 -2.70 -5.31
C ALA A 258 -17.01 -1.24 -5.54
N ALA A 259 -15.71 -0.96 -5.41
CA ALA A 259 -15.14 0.36 -5.69
C ALA A 259 -14.87 0.62 -7.18
N ALA A 260 -14.70 -0.42 -8.00
CA ALA A 260 -14.47 -0.29 -9.43
C ALA A 260 -15.78 -0.21 -10.25
N ASP A 261 -16.87 -0.83 -9.77
CA ASP A 261 -18.20 -0.80 -10.40
C ASP A 261 -19.10 0.37 -9.96
N GLY A 262 -18.65 1.17 -8.98
CA GLY A 262 -19.38 2.32 -8.41
C GLY A 262 -18.92 3.66 -8.97
#